data_AF-A0A0J5KUH6-F1
#
_entry.id   AF-A0A0J5KUH6-F1
#
_cell.length_a   1.000
_cell.length_b   1.000
_cell.length_c   1.000
_cell.angle_alpha   90.00
_cell.angle_beta   90.00
_cell.angle_gamma   90.00
#
_symmetry.space_group_name_H-M   'P 1'
#
loop_
_entity.id
_entity.type
_entity.pdbx_description
1 polymer ?
#
loop_
_entity_poly.entity_id
_entity_poly.type
_entity_poly.pdbx_seq_one_letter_code
_entity_poly.pdbx_strand_id
1 'polypeptide(L)'
;MFQNKTIMALSAAGLLFVSAVNAADEGSTTPSNTANMHVKLTVLAACTLAVDEMDFGRHQSNEASKIDVNANATVTCTKGIPYVLKVNEKHTYAMKKEGETITVPYKLYTDAAHGQTVDDTDGIHGTGTGSDQGETVPIYGEVTAAALQAAPAGDYADDVTLVVTY
;
A
#
# COMPACT_ATOMS: atom_id res chain seq x y z
N MET A 1 -62.18 30.98 36.96
CA MET A 1 -63.16 31.77 37.71
C MET A 1 -63.00 33.22 37.24
N PHE A 2 -64.04 33.72 36.57
CA PHE A 2 -64.36 35.11 36.20
C PHE A 2 -63.46 35.94 35.26
N GLN A 3 -64.07 36.25 34.11
CA GLN A 3 -63.88 37.41 33.24
C GLN A 3 -64.00 38.76 33.98
N ASN A 4 -63.38 39.81 33.44
CA ASN A 4 -63.93 41.17 33.21
C ASN A 4 -62.78 42.19 33.11
N LYS A 5 -62.83 43.31 32.37
CA LYS A 5 -63.75 43.90 31.37
C LYS A 5 -63.05 45.18 30.85
N THR A 6 -63.19 45.44 29.54
CA THR A 6 -63.63 46.72 28.92
C THR A 6 -62.95 48.03 29.35
N ILE A 7 -62.08 48.63 28.52
CA ILE A 7 -62.36 49.65 27.46
C ILE A 7 -63.08 50.92 27.95
N MET A 8 -62.43 52.09 27.83
CA MET A 8 -62.98 53.38 27.36
C MET A 8 -61.84 54.43 27.33
N ALA A 9 -61.40 54.87 26.15
CA ALA A 9 -61.82 56.08 25.40
C ALA A 9 -60.88 57.27 25.70
N LEU A 10 -59.98 57.62 24.78
CA LEU A 10 -60.13 58.54 23.63
C LEU A 10 -59.97 60.03 24.03
N SER A 11 -58.77 60.57 23.83
CA SER A 11 -58.55 61.94 23.34
C SER A 11 -57.11 62.07 22.84
N ALA A 12 -56.94 62.16 21.53
CA ALA A 12 -55.65 62.31 20.88
C ALA A 12 -55.26 63.79 20.86
N ALA A 13 -54.25 64.16 21.64
CA ALA A 13 -53.52 65.41 21.49
C ALA A 13 -52.07 65.18 21.94
N GLY A 14 -51.14 65.17 20.97
CA GLY A 14 -49.72 65.08 21.27
C GLY A 14 -48.92 64.57 20.07
N LEU A 15 -48.52 65.47 19.17
CA LEU A 15 -47.40 65.20 18.27
C LEU A 15 -46.19 65.98 18.79
N LEU A 16 -45.39 65.24 19.55
CA LEU A 16 -44.06 65.58 20.02
C LEU A 16 -43.02 65.15 18.97
N PHE A 17 -42.00 66.01 18.81
CA PHE A 17 -40.60 65.82 18.42
C PHE A 17 -40.22 64.80 17.33
N VAL A 18 -39.38 65.22 16.38
CA VAL A 18 -38.15 64.46 16.05
C VAL A 18 -37.01 65.42 15.70
N SER A 19 -36.02 65.52 16.59
CA SER A 19 -34.67 65.98 16.28
C SER A 19 -33.97 64.93 15.42
N ALA A 20 -33.37 65.34 14.29
CA ALA A 20 -32.55 64.47 13.46
C ALA A 20 -31.35 63.95 14.28
N VAL A 21 -31.37 62.66 14.60
CA VAL A 21 -30.27 61.95 15.26
C VAL A 21 -29.31 61.51 14.15
N ASN A 22 -28.07 62.02 14.17
CA ASN A 22 -26.99 61.41 13.40
C ASN A 22 -26.76 60.02 13.98
N ALA A 23 -27.20 58.97 13.27
CA ALA A 23 -26.77 57.62 13.55
C ALA A 23 -25.29 57.52 13.16
N ALA A 24 -24.39 57.75 14.11
CA ALA A 24 -23.06 57.17 14.03
C ALA A 24 -23.27 55.66 14.08
N ASP A 25 -22.86 54.98 13.01
CA ASP A 25 -22.76 53.52 12.97
C ASP A 25 -21.70 53.12 14.01
N GLU A 26 -22.14 52.85 15.23
CA GLU A 26 -21.29 52.30 16.27
C GLU A 26 -21.02 50.84 15.91
N GLY A 27 -19.98 50.65 15.09
CA GLY A 27 -19.39 49.35 14.83
C GLY A 27 -19.08 48.67 16.16
N SER A 28 -19.97 47.75 16.58
CA SER A 28 -19.84 46.95 17.78
C SER A 28 -18.58 46.11 17.71
N THR A 29 -17.48 46.64 18.24
CA THR A 29 -16.21 45.92 18.40
C THR A 29 -16.30 45.09 19.67
N THR A 30 -16.86 43.89 19.57
CA THR A 30 -16.80 42.90 20.65
C THR A 30 -15.33 42.60 20.97
N PRO A 31 -14.86 42.77 22.22
CA PRO A 31 -13.48 42.48 22.58
C PRO A 31 -13.19 40.99 22.35
N SER A 32 -12.19 40.70 21.53
CA SER A 32 -11.73 39.35 21.22
C SER A 32 -10.29 39.14 21.69
N ASN A 33 -9.98 37.93 22.17
CA ASN A 33 -8.62 37.52 22.52
C ASN A 33 -8.25 36.25 21.74
N THR A 34 -7.03 36.18 21.21
CA THR A 34 -6.60 35.09 20.32
C THR A 34 -5.28 34.50 20.79
N ALA A 35 -5.10 33.20 20.60
CA ALA A 35 -3.85 32.49 20.83
C ALA A 35 -3.60 31.48 19.69
N ASN A 36 -2.33 31.13 19.47
CA ASN A 36 -1.94 30.14 18.48
C ASN A 36 -1.75 28.76 19.11
N MET A 37 -2.10 27.72 18.36
CA MET A 37 -1.81 26.32 18.69
C MET A 37 -0.76 25.78 17.74
N HIS A 38 0.27 25.12 18.26
CA HIS A 38 1.24 24.41 17.45
C HIS A 38 0.75 22.97 17.19
N VAL A 39 0.63 22.59 15.92
CA VAL A 39 0.21 21.26 15.48
C VAL A 39 1.41 20.57 14.81
N LYS A 40 1.69 19.33 15.20
CA LYS A 40 2.82 18.53 14.70
C LYS A 40 2.39 17.10 14.37
N LEU A 41 3.03 16.49 13.38
CA LEU A 41 2.89 15.09 12.97
C LEU A 41 4.27 14.52 12.64
N THR A 42 4.50 13.25 12.99
CA THR A 42 5.64 12.46 12.52
C THR A 42 5.10 11.28 11.72
N VAL A 43 5.54 11.13 10.48
CA VAL A 43 5.23 9.96 9.62
C VAL A 43 6.44 9.04 9.64
N LEU A 44 6.21 7.74 9.86
CA LEU A 44 7.27 6.73 9.85
C LEU A 44 7.33 6.03 8.48
N ALA A 45 8.50 5.48 8.16
CA ALA A 45 8.64 4.58 7.01
C ALA A 45 7.88 3.28 7.29
N ALA A 46 7.19 2.78 6.27
CA ALA A 46 6.50 1.51 6.29
C ALA A 46 6.46 0.92 4.89
N CYS A 47 6.61 -0.39 4.80
CA CYS A 47 6.39 -1.14 3.57
C CYS A 47 5.57 -2.41 3.84
N THR A 48 4.76 -2.81 2.87
CA THR A 48 4.12 -4.13 2.80
C THR A 48 4.58 -4.88 1.56
N LEU A 49 4.48 -6.21 1.61
CA LEU A 49 4.85 -7.12 0.53
C LEU A 49 3.71 -8.11 0.29
N ALA A 50 3.29 -8.25 -0.96
CA ALA A 50 2.48 -9.36 -1.45
C ALA A 50 3.23 -10.04 -2.60
N VAL A 51 3.07 -11.35 -2.75
CA VAL A 51 3.78 -12.13 -3.77
C VAL A 51 2.79 -13.09 -4.41
N ASP A 52 2.76 -13.12 -5.74
CA ASP A 52 1.99 -14.07 -6.52
C ASP A 52 2.63 -15.46 -6.49
N GLU A 53 1.84 -16.50 -6.71
CA GLU A 53 2.36 -17.86 -6.91
C GLU A 53 3.19 -17.94 -8.20
N MET A 54 4.35 -18.58 -8.11
CA MET A 54 5.16 -18.95 -9.27
C MET A 54 4.85 -20.39 -9.68
N ASP A 55 3.87 -20.57 -10.56
CA ASP A 55 3.47 -21.88 -11.07
C ASP A 55 4.25 -22.21 -12.36
N PHE A 56 5.09 -23.24 -12.30
CA PHE A 56 5.81 -23.78 -13.46
C PHE A 56 4.92 -24.66 -14.36
N GLY A 57 3.68 -24.94 -13.98
CA GLY A 57 2.71 -25.71 -14.75
C GLY A 57 2.99 -27.21 -14.80
N ARG A 58 2.39 -27.88 -15.78
CA ARG A 58 2.43 -29.34 -15.95
C ARG A 58 3.23 -29.70 -17.20
N HIS A 59 4.32 -30.44 -17.01
CA HIS A 59 5.25 -30.80 -18.07
C HIS A 59 5.53 -32.30 -18.11
N GLN A 60 5.83 -32.81 -19.30
CA GLN A 60 6.31 -34.18 -19.46
C GLN A 60 7.83 -34.20 -19.24
N SER A 61 8.34 -35.24 -18.58
CA SER A 61 9.77 -35.34 -18.30
C SER A 61 10.64 -35.45 -19.56
N ASN A 62 10.08 -35.82 -20.72
CA ASN A 62 10.80 -35.90 -21.98
C ASN A 62 10.81 -34.59 -22.80
N GLU A 63 10.32 -33.49 -22.26
CA GLU A 63 10.43 -32.18 -22.91
C GLU A 63 11.90 -31.73 -22.98
N ALA A 64 12.29 -31.19 -24.15
CA ALA A 64 13.67 -30.81 -24.45
C ALA A 64 13.96 -29.32 -24.21
N SER A 65 12.92 -28.52 -23.94
CA SER A 65 13.05 -27.08 -23.70
C SER A 65 13.09 -26.79 -22.21
N LYS A 66 13.79 -25.70 -21.85
CA LYS A 66 13.64 -25.12 -20.51
C LYS A 66 12.24 -24.54 -20.35
N ILE A 67 11.81 -24.42 -19.10
CA ILE A 67 10.56 -23.79 -18.71
C ILE A 67 10.91 -22.46 -18.05
N ASP A 68 10.39 -21.38 -18.61
CA ASP A 68 10.53 -20.04 -18.08
C ASP A 68 9.15 -19.53 -17.66
N VAL A 69 9.04 -19.01 -16.43
CA VAL A 69 7.82 -18.39 -15.90
C VAL A 69 8.17 -17.10 -15.17
N ASN A 70 7.16 -16.30 -14.82
CA ASN A 70 7.35 -15.16 -13.95
C ASN A 70 6.21 -15.05 -12.94
N ALA A 71 6.55 -14.54 -11.76
CA ALA A 71 5.60 -14.12 -10.73
C ALA A 71 5.89 -12.66 -10.37
N ASN A 72 4.90 -11.96 -9.82
CA ASN A 72 5.10 -10.59 -9.37
C ASN A 72 5.10 -10.51 -7.85
N ALA A 73 6.02 -9.72 -7.32
CA ALA A 73 5.89 -9.14 -5.99
C ALA A 73 5.28 -7.75 -6.11
N THR A 74 4.33 -7.43 -5.24
CA THR A 74 3.80 -6.07 -5.09
C THR A 74 4.31 -5.49 -3.79
N VAL A 75 5.17 -4.48 -3.89
CA VAL A 75 5.73 -3.76 -2.74
C VAL A 75 4.95 -2.46 -2.58
N THR A 76 4.45 -2.14 -1.39
CA THR A 76 3.82 -0.83 -1.14
C THR A 76 4.55 -0.13 -0.03
N CYS A 77 5.28 0.94 -0.36
CA CYS A 77 6.08 1.69 0.60
C CYS A 77 5.63 3.15 0.74
N THR A 78 5.86 3.75 1.91
CA THR A 78 5.74 5.20 2.11
C THR A 78 6.54 5.94 1.03
N LYS A 79 5.96 7.02 0.49
CA LYS A 79 6.58 7.79 -0.61
C LYS A 79 8.02 8.20 -0.31
N GLY A 80 8.92 7.88 -1.23
CA GLY A 80 10.34 8.24 -1.18
C GLY A 80 11.20 7.33 -0.32
N ILE A 81 10.63 6.28 0.30
CA ILE A 81 11.40 5.30 1.04
C ILE A 81 12.05 4.31 0.06
N PRO A 82 13.40 4.24 -0.03
CA PRO A 82 14.06 3.22 -0.82
C PRO A 82 13.85 1.85 -0.18
N TYR A 83 13.77 0.81 -0.99
CA TYR A 83 13.64 -0.55 -0.51
C TYR A 83 14.45 -1.53 -1.34
N VAL A 84 14.73 -2.70 -0.74
CA VAL A 84 15.34 -3.85 -1.41
C VAL A 84 14.47 -5.08 -1.17
N LEU A 85 14.01 -5.71 -2.25
CA LEU A 85 13.33 -7.01 -2.25
C LEU A 85 14.35 -8.12 -2.48
N LYS A 86 14.46 -9.07 -1.55
CA LYS A 86 15.41 -10.19 -1.64
C LYS A 86 14.90 -11.44 -0.92
N VAL A 87 15.64 -12.54 -0.98
CA VAL A 87 15.33 -13.70 -0.13
C VAL A 87 15.76 -13.41 1.31
N ASN A 88 14.95 -13.87 2.27
CA ASN A 88 15.21 -13.64 3.69
C ASN A 88 16.53 -14.26 4.17
N GLU A 89 16.89 -15.42 3.63
CA GLU A 89 18.14 -16.12 3.91
C GLU A 89 18.56 -16.97 2.70
N LYS A 90 19.80 -17.44 2.71
CA LYS A 90 20.31 -18.35 1.69
C LYS A 90 19.37 -19.55 1.48
N HIS A 91 18.79 -19.63 0.28
CA HIS A 91 17.85 -20.69 -0.10
C HIS A 91 18.47 -21.65 -1.11
N THR A 92 18.13 -22.94 -1.02
CA THR A 92 18.48 -23.91 -2.07
C THR A 92 17.26 -24.11 -2.96
N TYR A 93 17.28 -23.51 -4.14
CA TYR A 93 16.16 -23.54 -5.09
C TYR A 93 15.98 -24.95 -5.69
N ALA A 94 15.18 -25.75 -5.01
CA ALA A 94 14.89 -27.13 -5.39
C ALA A 94 13.50 -27.52 -4.91
N MET A 95 12.56 -27.62 -5.85
CA MET A 95 11.22 -28.11 -5.54
C MET A 95 11.29 -29.58 -5.15
N LYS A 96 10.65 -29.94 -4.04
CA LYS A 96 10.65 -31.27 -3.47
C LYS A 96 9.38 -32.00 -3.86
N LYS A 97 9.52 -33.27 -4.26
CA LYS A 97 8.39 -34.13 -4.55
C LYS A 97 7.62 -34.42 -3.26
N GLU A 98 6.29 -34.33 -3.31
CA GLU A 98 5.45 -34.56 -2.12
C GLU A 98 5.75 -35.92 -1.48
N GLY A 99 6.06 -35.91 -0.17
CA GLY A 99 6.34 -37.13 0.61
C GLY A 99 7.68 -37.83 0.33
N GLU A 100 8.52 -37.31 -0.57
CA GLU A 100 9.77 -37.96 -1.01
C GLU A 100 10.99 -37.02 -0.88
N THR A 101 12.22 -37.54 -1.01
CA THR A 101 13.46 -36.73 -0.98
C THR A 101 13.94 -36.30 -2.37
N ILE A 102 13.19 -36.63 -3.41
CA ILE A 102 13.52 -36.30 -4.81
C ILE A 102 13.22 -34.82 -5.05
N THR A 103 14.09 -34.14 -5.78
CA THR A 103 13.94 -32.70 -6.07
C THR A 103 14.11 -32.36 -7.54
N VAL A 104 13.54 -31.23 -7.94
CA VAL A 104 13.75 -30.57 -9.23
C VAL A 104 14.37 -29.19 -8.97
N PRO A 105 15.64 -28.96 -9.35
CA PRO A 105 16.26 -27.66 -9.18
C PRO A 105 15.67 -26.63 -10.13
N TYR A 106 15.53 -25.41 -9.63
CA TYR A 106 15.11 -24.24 -10.40
C TYR A 106 16.00 -23.05 -10.05
N LYS A 107 15.81 -21.93 -10.75
CA LYS A 107 16.49 -20.67 -10.44
C LYS A 107 15.50 -19.52 -10.49
N LEU A 108 15.73 -18.53 -9.64
CA LEU A 108 15.04 -17.24 -9.66
C LEU A 108 16.00 -16.15 -10.12
N TYR A 109 15.50 -15.22 -10.92
CA TYR A 109 16.25 -14.11 -11.50
C TYR A 109 15.55 -12.78 -11.29
N THR A 110 16.35 -11.72 -11.21
CA THR A 110 15.90 -10.34 -11.01
C THR A 110 15.49 -9.66 -12.32
N ASP A 111 15.85 -10.23 -13.47
CA ASP A 111 15.60 -9.68 -14.80
C ASP A 111 15.24 -10.76 -15.82
N ALA A 112 14.56 -10.36 -16.90
CA ALA A 112 14.10 -11.27 -17.96
C ALA A 112 15.24 -11.85 -18.82
N ALA A 113 16.45 -11.27 -18.78
CA ALA A 113 17.62 -11.79 -19.46
C ALA A 113 18.36 -12.86 -18.63
N HIS A 114 17.88 -13.14 -17.41
CA HIS A 114 18.46 -14.08 -16.46
C HIS A 114 19.92 -13.72 -16.10
N GLY A 115 20.21 -12.41 -16.03
CA GLY A 115 21.55 -11.89 -15.80
C GLY A 115 22.02 -12.01 -14.35
N GLN A 116 21.10 -11.84 -13.39
CA GLN A 116 21.38 -12.00 -11.97
C GLN A 116 20.33 -12.87 -11.28
N THR A 117 20.81 -13.75 -10.39
CA THR A 117 19.95 -14.59 -9.56
C THR A 117 19.42 -13.82 -8.36
N VAL A 118 18.22 -14.16 -7.89
CA VAL A 118 17.73 -13.69 -6.59
C VAL A 118 18.46 -14.44 -5.48
N ASP A 119 19.06 -13.74 -4.54
CA ASP A 119 19.70 -14.32 -3.35
C ASP A 119 19.44 -13.48 -2.08
N ASP A 120 20.17 -13.75 -1.00
CA ASP A 120 20.05 -13.06 0.30
C ASP A 120 21.03 -11.87 0.46
N THR A 121 21.91 -11.66 -0.52
CA THR A 121 22.98 -10.66 -0.49
C THR A 121 22.63 -9.39 -1.26
N ASP A 122 22.21 -9.51 -2.51
CA ASP A 122 21.72 -8.41 -3.35
C ASP A 122 20.30 -8.71 -3.80
N GLY A 123 19.54 -7.66 -4.05
CA GLY A 123 18.11 -7.76 -4.30
C GLY A 123 17.65 -6.84 -5.41
N ILE A 124 16.34 -6.80 -5.59
CA ILE A 124 15.70 -5.87 -6.51
C ILE A 124 15.45 -4.57 -5.77
N HIS A 125 16.11 -3.51 -6.22
CA HIS A 125 16.03 -2.18 -5.61
C HIS A 125 14.84 -1.41 -6.17
N GLY A 126 14.18 -0.65 -5.31
CA GLY A 126 13.09 0.23 -5.68
C GLY A 126 12.93 1.40 -4.74
N THR A 127 11.90 2.22 -4.98
CA THR A 127 11.57 3.35 -4.12
C THR A 127 10.06 3.49 -4.08
N GLY A 128 9.51 3.55 -2.87
CA GLY A 128 8.08 3.70 -2.66
C GLY A 128 7.52 4.93 -3.35
N THR A 129 6.43 4.76 -4.09
CA THR A 129 5.70 5.88 -4.71
C THR A 129 4.68 6.49 -3.76
N GLY A 130 4.32 5.77 -2.69
CA GLY A 130 3.20 6.10 -1.80
C GLY A 130 1.83 5.86 -2.44
N SER A 131 1.77 5.09 -3.53
CA SER A 131 0.53 4.63 -4.15
C SER A 131 -0.06 3.45 -3.39
N ASP A 132 -1.38 3.42 -3.21
CA ASP A 132 -2.08 2.29 -2.59
C ASP A 132 -2.03 1.00 -3.45
N GLN A 133 -1.70 1.11 -4.73
CA GLN A 133 -1.56 -0.04 -5.64
C GLN A 133 -0.19 -0.73 -5.52
N GLY A 134 0.78 -0.06 -4.91
CA GLY A 134 2.17 -0.53 -4.83
C GLY A 134 2.93 -0.54 -6.16
N GLU A 135 4.18 -0.95 -6.06
CA GLU A 135 5.13 -1.16 -7.14
C GLU A 135 5.20 -2.66 -7.48
N THR A 136 4.89 -3.00 -8.73
CA THR A 136 5.02 -4.37 -9.25
C THR A 136 6.49 -4.66 -9.60
N VAL A 137 7.03 -5.71 -9.01
CA VAL A 137 8.40 -6.18 -9.17
C VAL A 137 8.37 -7.61 -9.73
N PRO A 138 8.71 -7.83 -11.02
CA PRO A 138 8.70 -9.16 -11.60
C PRO A 138 9.91 -9.99 -11.12
N ILE A 139 9.67 -11.27 -10.86
CA ILE A 139 10.67 -12.28 -10.54
C ILE A 139 10.55 -13.38 -11.58
N TYR A 140 11.67 -13.78 -12.16
CA TYR A 140 11.69 -14.72 -13.28
C TYR A 140 12.20 -16.08 -12.82
N GLY A 141 11.47 -17.15 -13.13
CA GLY A 141 11.79 -18.52 -12.77
C GLY A 141 12.25 -19.34 -13.97
N GLU A 142 13.25 -20.19 -13.78
CA GLU A 142 13.72 -21.14 -14.80
C GLU A 142 13.85 -22.56 -14.24
N VAL A 143 13.28 -23.54 -14.94
CA VAL A 143 13.60 -24.97 -14.80
C VAL A 143 14.27 -25.45 -16.08
N THR A 144 15.47 -26.00 -15.96
CA THR A 144 16.20 -26.51 -17.12
C THR A 144 15.60 -27.81 -17.66
N ALA A 145 15.71 -28.07 -18.97
CA ALA A 145 15.28 -29.33 -19.57
C ALA A 145 15.95 -30.56 -18.92
N ALA A 146 17.22 -30.45 -18.54
CA ALA A 146 17.96 -31.53 -17.88
C ALA A 146 17.41 -31.85 -16.48
N ALA A 147 17.02 -30.82 -15.72
CA ALA A 147 16.38 -30.99 -14.41
C ALA A 147 15.03 -31.70 -14.56
N LEU A 148 14.24 -31.30 -15.55
CA LEU A 148 12.95 -31.92 -15.87
C LEU A 148 13.09 -33.38 -16.32
N GLN A 149 14.08 -33.69 -17.17
CA GLN A 149 14.35 -35.05 -17.65
C GLN A 149 14.82 -36.03 -16.58
N ALA A 150 15.46 -35.53 -15.52
CA ALA A 150 15.86 -36.33 -14.38
C ALA A 150 14.71 -36.61 -13.40
N ALA A 151 13.61 -35.85 -13.50
CA ALA A 151 12.51 -35.91 -12.54
C ALA A 151 11.55 -37.08 -12.84
N PRO A 152 11.26 -37.96 -11.87
CA PRO A 152 10.11 -38.85 -11.92
C PRO A 152 8.79 -38.07 -11.97
N ALA A 153 7.72 -38.73 -12.40
CA ALA A 153 6.39 -38.15 -12.33
C ALA A 153 5.97 -37.91 -10.86
N GLY A 154 5.39 -36.74 -10.61
CA GLY A 154 4.79 -36.34 -9.34
C GLY A 154 4.66 -34.82 -9.23
N ASP A 155 4.09 -34.37 -8.12
CA ASP A 155 3.95 -32.95 -7.81
C ASP A 155 5.14 -32.49 -6.96
N TYR A 156 5.66 -31.31 -7.29
CA TYR A 156 6.87 -30.73 -6.72
C TYR A 156 6.57 -29.32 -6.22
N ALA A 157 7.01 -28.99 -5.01
CA ALA A 157 6.81 -27.66 -4.41
C ALA A 157 8.03 -27.19 -3.62
N ASP A 158 8.19 -25.88 -3.50
CA ASP A 158 9.19 -25.20 -2.65
C ASP A 158 8.57 -23.93 -2.07
N ASP A 159 8.95 -23.56 -0.84
CA ASP A 159 8.49 -22.33 -0.17
C ASP A 159 9.67 -21.36 -0.02
N VAL A 160 9.70 -20.32 -0.86
CA VAL A 160 10.72 -19.27 -0.80
C VAL A 160 10.20 -18.08 0.00
N THR A 161 10.91 -17.71 1.06
CA THR A 161 10.55 -16.52 1.87
C THR A 161 11.23 -15.28 1.33
N LEU A 162 10.46 -14.37 0.74
CA LEU A 162 10.91 -13.05 0.32
C LEU A 162 10.75 -12.01 1.44
N VAL A 163 11.64 -11.03 1.46
CA VAL A 163 11.63 -9.92 2.42
C VAL A 163 11.88 -8.58 1.72
N VAL A 164 11.20 -7.54 2.19
CA VAL A 164 11.48 -6.14 1.83
C VAL A 164 12.19 -5.47 2.99
N THR A 165 13.39 -4.93 2.75
CA THR A 165 14.15 -4.12 3.70
C THR A 165 14.10 -2.64 3.30
N TYR A 166 13.88 -1.74 4.26
CA TYR A 166 13.69 -0.29 4.07
C TYR A 166 14.14 0.53 5.29
#